data_AF-A0A847DZ98-F1
#
_entry.id   AF-A0A847DZ98-F1
#
_cell.length_a   1.000
_cell.length_b   1.000
_cell.length_c   1.000
_cell.angle_alpha   90.00
_cell.angle_beta   90.00
_cell.angle_gamma   90.00
#
_symmetry.space_group_name_H-M   'P 1'
#
loop_
_entity.id
_entity.type
_entity.pdbx_description
1 polymer ?
#
loop_
_entity_poly.entity_id
_entity_poly.type
_entity_poly.pdbx_seq_one_letter_code
_entity_poly.pdbx_strand_id
1 'polypeptide(L)'
;MVIYDWHREVFSALLASRQRHHALLLSGPPGIGKSALALELAAAALCERPRPDGSACGACDACGWFAEGNHPDFRLVLPAALDERADGGDGGGPAEG
;
A
#
# COMPACT_ATOMS: atom_id res chain seq x y z
N MET A 1 9.68 0.89 -2.23
CA MET A 1 8.71 1.38 -3.23
C MET A 1 9.34 1.28 -4.61
N VAL A 2 8.78 0.42 -5.45
CA VAL A 2 9.26 0.10 -6.80
C VAL A 2 8.05 0.01 -7.70
N ILE A 3 7.96 0.91 -8.69
CA ILE A 3 7.01 0.79 -9.78
C ILE A 3 7.66 -0.03 -10.90
N TYR A 4 7.01 -1.12 -11.33
CA TYR A 4 7.47 -1.89 -12.48
C TYR A 4 7.38 -1.06 -13.77
N ASP A 5 8.30 -1.28 -14.71
CA ASP A 5 8.38 -0.45 -15.92
C ASP A 5 7.10 -0.47 -16.75
N TRP A 6 6.44 -1.64 -16.86
CA TRP A 6 5.17 -1.77 -17.56
C TRP A 6 3.98 -1.08 -16.85
N HIS A 7 4.14 -0.64 -15.60
CA HIS A 7 3.11 0.13 -14.89
C HIS A 7 3.32 1.65 -14.93
N ARG A 8 4.45 2.16 -15.45
CA ARG A 8 4.77 3.60 -15.37
C ARG A 8 3.71 4.48 -16.01
N GLU A 9 3.24 4.10 -17.20
CA GLU A 9 2.25 4.89 -17.94
C GLU A 9 0.91 4.94 -17.20
N VAL A 10 0.38 3.77 -16.79
CA VAL A 10 -0.89 3.71 -16.05
C VAL A 10 -0.79 4.39 -14.69
N PHE A 11 0.35 4.28 -13.99
CA PHE A 11 0.58 4.95 -12.72
C PHE A 11 0.56 6.48 -12.88
N SER A 12 1.29 7.01 -13.88
CA SER A 12 1.28 8.44 -14.20
C SER A 12 -0.12 8.95 -14.52
N ALA A 13 -0.89 8.20 -15.33
CA ALA A 13 -2.25 8.57 -15.68
C ALA A 13 -3.17 8.62 -14.46
N LEU A 14 -3.08 7.62 -13.57
CA LEU A 14 -3.88 7.56 -12.34
C LEU A 14 -3.53 8.67 -11.34
N LEU A 15 -2.24 9.04 -11.22
CA LEU A 15 -1.83 10.16 -10.37
C LEU A 15 -2.41 11.50 -10.87
N ALA A 16 -2.39 11.71 -12.20
CA ALA A 16 -2.94 12.92 -12.82
C ALA A 16 -4.45 13.07 -12.63
N SER A 17 -5.20 11.96 -12.49
CA SER A 17 -6.65 11.97 -12.29
C SER A 17 -7.09 11.63 -10.86
N ARG A 18 -6.18 11.56 -9.89
CA ARG A 18 -6.45 11.01 -8.55
C ARG A 18 -7.69 11.58 -7.84
N GLN A 19 -7.93 12.89 -7.98
CA GLN A 19 -9.06 13.58 -7.33
C GLN A 19 -10.43 13.18 -7.90
N ARG A 20 -10.47 12.46 -9.03
CA ARG A 20 -11.70 12.06 -9.73
C ARG A 20 -12.12 10.62 -9.41
N HIS A 21 -11.32 9.85 -8.69
CA HIS A 21 -11.58 8.43 -8.42
C HIS A 21 -11.48 8.14 -6.93
N HIS A 22 -12.59 7.71 -6.32
CA HIS A 22 -12.64 7.30 -4.90
C HIS A 22 -12.51 5.77 -4.72
N ALA A 23 -12.66 5.02 -5.81
CA ALA A 23 -12.52 3.57 -5.85
C ALA A 23 -11.92 3.16 -7.19
N LEU A 24 -10.91 2.28 -7.16
CA LEU A 24 -10.24 1.72 -8.34
C LEU A 24 -10.28 0.21 -8.29
N LEU A 25 -10.68 -0.41 -9.41
CA LEU A 25 -10.57 -1.85 -9.62
C LEU A 25 -9.37 -2.13 -10.53
N LEU A 26 -8.32 -2.75 -9.99
CA LEU A 26 -7.16 -3.19 -10.77
C LEU A 26 -7.38 -4.63 -11.22
N SER A 27 -7.49 -4.84 -12.54
CA SER A 27 -7.67 -6.16 -13.14
C SER A 27 -6.52 -6.48 -14.11
N GLY A 28 -6.17 -7.75 -14.21
CA GLY A 28 -5.08 -8.24 -15.05
C GLY A 28 -4.55 -9.60 -14.60
N PRO A 29 -3.62 -10.19 -15.38
CA PRO A 29 -3.09 -11.53 -15.09
C PRO A 29 -2.48 -11.66 -13.67
N PRO A 30 -2.45 -12.88 -13.10
CA PRO A 30 -1.65 -13.15 -11.91
C PRO A 30 -0.18 -12.78 -12.13
N GLY A 31 0.50 -12.28 -11.10
CA GLY A 31 1.93 -11.95 -11.16
C GLY A 31 2.30 -10.62 -11.84
N ILE A 32 1.37 -9.93 -12.52
CA ILE A 32 1.67 -8.65 -13.20
C ILE A 32 2.03 -7.49 -12.23
N GLY A 33 1.88 -7.68 -10.92
CA GLY A 33 2.23 -6.66 -9.90
C GLY A 33 1.10 -5.71 -9.52
N LYS A 34 -0.17 -6.11 -9.64
CA LYS A 34 -1.34 -5.26 -9.30
C LYS A 34 -1.30 -4.72 -7.88
N SER A 35 -0.96 -5.57 -6.91
CA SER A 35 -0.85 -5.18 -5.50
C SER A 35 0.26 -4.15 -5.29
N ALA A 36 1.38 -4.29 -6.01
CA ALA A 36 2.46 -3.30 -5.96
C ALA A 36 1.99 -1.94 -6.50
N LEU A 37 1.29 -1.91 -7.64
CA LEU A 37 0.70 -0.67 -8.17
C LEU A 37 -0.30 -0.04 -7.19
N ALA A 38 -1.16 -0.85 -6.55
CA ALA A 38 -2.10 -0.36 -5.54
C ALA A 38 -1.40 0.26 -4.33
N LEU A 39 -0.31 -0.36 -3.85
CA LEU A 39 0.48 0.14 -2.72
C LEU A 39 1.22 1.44 -3.09
N GLU A 40 1.78 1.55 -4.30
CA GLU A 40 2.40 2.79 -4.77
C GLU A 40 1.38 3.95 -4.85
N LEU A 41 0.16 3.67 -5.32
CA LEU A 41 -0.94 4.65 -5.34
C LEU A 41 -1.36 5.07 -3.93
N ALA A 42 -1.47 4.12 -3.01
CA ALA A 42 -1.79 4.40 -1.61
C ALA A 42 -0.69 5.25 -0.94
N ALA A 43 0.59 4.90 -1.15
CA ALA A 43 1.72 5.67 -0.66
C ALA A 43 1.69 7.11 -1.22
N ALA A 44 1.42 7.27 -2.51
CA ALA A 44 1.31 8.59 -3.15
C ALA A 44 0.13 9.41 -2.60
N ALA A 45 -1.00 8.76 -2.30
CA ALA A 45 -2.16 9.41 -1.73
C ALA A 45 -1.92 9.93 -0.30
N LEU A 46 -1.15 9.18 0.50
CA LEU A 46 -0.86 9.49 1.91
C LEU A 46 0.41 10.31 2.11
N CYS A 47 1.20 10.53 1.06
CA CYS A 47 2.43 11.31 1.15
C CYS A 47 2.12 12.79 1.44
N GLU A 48 2.72 13.34 2.49
CA GLU A 48 2.60 14.76 2.87
C GLU A 48 3.36 15.68 1.91
N ARG A 49 4.44 15.17 1.32
CA ARG A 49 5.33 15.91 0.42
C ARG A 49 5.52 15.14 -0.88
N PRO A 50 4.48 14.99 -1.72
CA PRO A 50 4.61 14.27 -2.97
C PRO A 50 5.60 14.97 -3.92
N ARG A 51 6.25 14.20 -4.78
CA ARG A 51 7.12 14.70 -5.84
C ARG A 51 6.30 15.48 -6.89
N PRO A 52 6.93 16.26 -7.77
CA PRO A 52 6.22 17.01 -8.82
C PRO A 52 5.35 16.16 -9.74
N ASP A 53 5.70 14.88 -9.94
CA ASP A 53 4.93 13.91 -10.71
C ASP A 53 3.76 13.27 -9.93
N GLY A 54 3.56 13.66 -8.67
CA GLY A 54 2.54 13.12 -7.77
C GLY A 54 2.95 11.84 -7.04
N SER A 55 4.12 11.26 -7.31
CA SER A 55 4.61 10.08 -6.60
C SER A 55 4.99 10.39 -5.16
N ALA A 56 4.93 9.40 -4.27
CA ALA A 56 5.39 9.57 -2.89
C ALA A 56 6.89 9.88 -2.82
N CYS A 57 7.30 10.83 -1.96
CA CYS A 57 8.72 11.20 -1.85
C CYS A 57 9.60 10.10 -1.24
N GLY A 58 9.03 9.23 -0.41
CA GLY A 58 9.75 8.17 0.29
C GLY A 58 10.59 8.63 1.49
N ALA A 59 10.46 9.90 1.93
CA ALA A 59 11.31 10.47 2.96
C ALA A 59 10.59 11.37 4.00
N CYS A 60 9.26 11.52 3.90
CA CYS A 60 8.46 12.13 4.98
C CYS A 60 8.04 11.08 6.01
N ASP A 61 7.61 11.54 7.19
CA ASP A 61 7.19 10.66 8.29
C ASP A 61 6.06 9.73 7.86
N ALA A 62 5.07 10.27 7.12
CA ALA A 62 4.02 9.47 6.51
C ALA A 62 4.56 8.36 5.58
N CYS A 63 5.56 8.65 4.75
CA CYS A 63 6.19 7.61 3.93
C CYS A 63 6.94 6.57 4.78
N GLY A 64 7.55 6.98 5.89
CA GLY A 64 8.19 6.09 6.86
C GLY A 64 7.17 5.13 7.49
N TRP A 65 6.11 5.66 8.08
CA TRP A 65 5.03 4.84 8.67
C TRP A 65 4.37 3.92 7.65
N PHE A 66 4.21 4.38 6.41
CA PHE A 66 3.67 3.55 5.34
C PHE A 66 4.61 2.38 5.00
N ALA A 67 5.92 2.62 4.90
CA ALA A 67 6.90 1.59 4.63
C ALA A 67 6.99 0.53 5.76
N GLU A 68 6.74 0.95 7.00
CA GLU A 68 6.65 0.05 8.17
C GLU A 68 5.27 -0.65 8.29
N GLY A 69 4.31 -0.27 7.45
CA GLY A 69 2.95 -0.82 7.47
C GLY A 69 2.12 -0.38 8.68
N ASN A 70 2.41 0.80 9.24
CA ASN A 70 1.81 1.38 10.45
C ASN A 70 1.15 2.75 10.22
N HIS A 71 1.00 3.20 8.98
CA HIS A 71 0.38 4.50 8.69
C HIS A 71 -1.06 4.57 9.24
N PRO A 72 -1.42 5.58 10.05
CA PRO A 72 -2.71 5.62 10.76
C PRO A 72 -3.90 5.62 9.82
N ASP A 73 -3.76 6.24 8.64
CA ASP A 73 -4.80 6.32 7.61
C ASP A 73 -4.70 5.23 6.52
N PHE A 74 -3.84 4.23 6.69
CA PHE A 74 -3.73 3.10 5.77
C PHE A 74 -4.31 1.84 6.38
N ARG A 75 -5.09 1.09 5.59
CA ARG A 75 -5.56 -0.25 5.95
C ARG A 75 -5.35 -1.18 4.78
N LEU A 76 -4.59 -2.26 5.03
CA LEU A 76 -4.46 -3.38 4.11
C LEU A 76 -5.47 -4.44 4.54
N VAL A 77 -6.44 -4.74 3.67
CA VAL A 77 -7.46 -5.77 3.92
C VAL A 77 -7.11 -6.98 3.07
N LEU A 78 -6.83 -8.10 3.72
CA LEU A 78 -6.51 -9.38 3.09
C LEU A 78 -7.37 -10.48 3.71
N PRO A 79 -7.59 -11.60 2.99
CA PRO A 79 -8.07 -12.82 3.62
C PRO A 79 -7.15 -13.23 4.78
N ALA A 80 -7.71 -13.73 5.88
CA ALA A 80 -6.95 -14.14 7.07
C ALA A 80 -5.83 -15.14 6.73
N ALA A 81 -6.05 -16.03 5.76
CA ALA A 81 -5.06 -17.01 5.29
C ALA A 81 -3.82 -16.38 4.62
N LEU A 82 -3.85 -15.09 4.29
CA LEU A 82 -2.76 -14.34 3.66
C LEU A 82 -2.17 -13.27 4.60
N ASP A 83 -2.68 -13.15 5.82
CA ASP A 83 -2.19 -12.17 6.79
C ASP A 83 -1.13 -12.80 7.70
N GLU A 84 0.14 -12.56 7.39
CA GLU A 84 1.28 -13.07 8.16
C GLU A 84 1.36 -12.48 9.58
N ARG A 85 0.67 -11.36 9.85
CA ARG A 85 0.54 -10.79 11.20
C ARG A 85 -0.48 -11.55 12.05
N ALA A 86 -1.40 -12.28 11.42
CA ALA A 86 -2.43 -13.04 12.12
C ALA A 86 -1.88 -14.33 12.76
N ASP A 87 -0.73 -14.83 12.29
CA ASP A 87 -0.11 -16.07 12.79
C ASP A 87 0.80 -15.84 14.02
N GLY A 88 0.82 -14.62 14.56
CA GLY A 88 1.56 -14.24 15.75
C GLY A 88 0.72 -14.23 17.03
N GLY A 89 0.39 -15.42 17.56
CA GLY A 89 0.14 -15.61 19.00
C GLY A 89 -1.17 -16.28 19.42
N ASP A 90 -1.15 -17.62 19.52
CA ASP A 90 -1.58 -18.27 20.77
C ASP A 90 -0.54 -19.35 21.14
N GLY A 91 0.25 -19.04 22.15
CA GLY A 91 1.37 -19.86 22.59
C GLY A 91 1.89 -19.38 23.94
N GLY A 92 1.14 -19.70 25.01
CA GLY A 92 1.64 -19.72 26.41
C GLY A 92 0.87 -18.81 27.38
N GLY A 93 -0.10 -19.37 28.11
CA GLY A 93 -0.83 -18.69 29.20
C GLY A 93 -0.10 -18.66 30.55
N PRO A 94 -0.78 -18.28 31.64
CA PRO A 94 -0.42 -18.69 33.00
C PRO A 94 -1.47 -19.64 33.60
N ALA A 95 -0.99 -20.50 34.49
CA ALA A 95 -1.77 -21.41 35.32
C ALA A 95 -2.59 -20.64 36.37
N GLU A 96 -3.87 -20.98 36.52
CA GLU A 96 -4.70 -20.56 37.66
C GLU A 96 -5.62 -21.73 38.09
N GLY A 97 -5.48 -22.18 39.35
CA GLY A 97 -6.47 -22.98 40.10
C GLY A 97 -6.09 -24.40 40.46
#